data_AF-A0A8J4WPI6-F1
#
_entry.id   AF-A0A8J4WPI6-F1
#
_cell.length_a   1.000
_cell.length_b   1.000
_cell.length_c   1.000
_cell.angle_alpha   90.00
_cell.angle_beta   90.00
_cell.angle_gamma   90.00
#
_symmetry.space_group_name_H-M   'P 1'
#
loop_
_entity.id
_entity.type
_entity.pdbx_description
1 polymer ?
#
loop_
_entity_poly.entity_id
_entity_poly.type
_entity_poly.pdbx_seq_one_letter_code
_entity_poly.pdbx_strand_id
1 'polypeptide(L)'
;MNSNTGKCERPPYVYSSSSNTKSDFEYVGDDKSNCTLLIHNVQFSYSGVYKFRFITDVTGGNWTGDPGVTLQTADLKVSLIRLSGDGTLKQGDSLNLTCDVNCTHSSSQFVWSKNNEQLNTSGPVLHFPALTVRDSGNYTCTWKTNEASGSKTISLQVEGGKVTAGHILILIGVLVTAGVVFIVLILFLLEAVIYNR
;
A
#
# COMPACT_ATOMS: atom_id res chain seq x y z
N MET A 1 33.14 -29.91 41.12
CA MET A 1 31.78 -30.00 40.56
C MET A 1 31.16 -28.61 40.60
N ASN A 2 31.46 -27.76 39.62
CA ASN A 2 30.89 -26.42 39.55
C ASN A 2 29.95 -26.38 38.35
N SER A 3 28.76 -26.94 38.54
CA SER A 3 27.67 -26.78 37.59
C SER A 3 27.17 -25.34 37.72
N ASN A 4 27.73 -24.45 36.91
CA ASN A 4 27.20 -23.10 36.72
C ASN A 4 25.80 -23.25 36.10
N THR A 5 24.76 -23.35 36.95
CA THR A 5 23.34 -23.40 36.57
C THR A 5 22.78 -22.02 36.21
N GLY A 6 23.65 -21.02 36.01
CA GLY A 6 23.30 -19.68 35.54
C GLY A 6 23.24 -19.59 34.01
N LYS A 7 23.05 -20.71 33.31
CA LYS A 7 22.79 -20.68 31.87
C LYS A 7 21.44 -20.01 31.63
N CYS A 8 21.25 -19.42 30.46
CA CYS A 8 19.92 -19.10 29.95
C CYS A 8 19.19 -20.43 29.72
N GLU A 9 18.75 -21.09 30.79
CA GLU A 9 18.04 -22.36 30.78
C GLU A 9 16.58 -22.16 31.23
N ARG A 10 16.28 -20.99 31.81
CA ARG A 10 14.92 -20.57 32.15
C ARG A 10 14.44 -19.51 31.15
N PRO A 11 13.39 -19.78 30.37
CA PRO A 11 12.72 -18.77 29.56
C PRO A 11 12.36 -17.53 30.41
N PRO A 12 12.28 -16.33 29.80
CA PRO A 12 12.29 -16.11 28.35
C PRO A 12 13.65 -15.61 27.82
N TYR A 13 14.32 -16.41 26.99
CA TYR A 13 15.42 -15.97 26.11
C TYR A 13 15.14 -16.44 24.68
N VAL A 14 15.39 -15.58 23.70
CA VAL A 14 15.16 -15.87 22.27
C VAL A 14 16.40 -16.42 21.57
N TYR A 15 17.58 -16.16 22.14
CA TYR A 15 18.87 -16.66 21.68
C TYR A 15 19.77 -16.94 22.89
N SER A 16 20.56 -18.01 22.82
CA SER A 16 21.62 -18.31 23.79
C SER A 16 22.82 -18.87 23.05
N SER A 17 23.99 -18.28 23.27
CA SER A 17 25.26 -18.75 22.69
C SER A 17 25.66 -20.15 23.15
N SER A 18 25.07 -20.63 24.26
CA SER A 18 25.29 -21.98 24.79
C SER A 18 24.34 -23.04 24.21
N SER A 19 23.35 -22.62 23.41
CA SER A 19 22.36 -23.51 22.80
C SER A 19 22.68 -23.72 21.32
N ASN A 20 22.69 -24.98 20.87
CA ASN A 20 22.87 -25.35 19.45
C ASN A 20 21.55 -25.49 18.70
N THR A 21 20.48 -24.88 19.20
CA THR A 21 19.15 -24.93 18.59
C THR A 21 19.09 -23.96 17.42
N LYS A 22 18.69 -24.45 16.24
CA LYS A 22 18.32 -23.60 15.12
C LYS A 22 17.11 -22.74 15.53
N SER A 23 17.24 -21.42 15.44
CA SER A 23 16.18 -20.47 15.74
C SER A 23 16.14 -19.36 14.68
N ASP A 24 15.03 -18.64 14.65
CA ASP A 24 14.87 -17.44 13.81
C ASP A 24 15.68 -16.23 14.37
N PHE A 25 16.39 -16.41 15.48
CA PHE A 25 17.17 -15.37 16.15
C PHE A 25 18.66 -15.73 16.09
N GLU A 26 19.48 -14.81 15.60
CA GLU A 26 20.93 -15.00 15.42
C GLU A 26 21.69 -13.82 16.02
N TYR A 27 22.61 -14.09 16.93
CA TYR A 27 23.55 -13.06 17.39
C TYR A 27 24.71 -12.95 16.41
N VAL A 28 24.78 -11.82 15.70
CA VAL A 28 25.84 -11.51 14.71
C VAL A 28 26.80 -10.44 15.24
N GLY A 29 26.72 -10.17 16.54
CA GLY A 29 27.59 -9.26 17.25
C GLY A 29 28.99 -9.81 17.52
N ASP A 30 29.72 -9.11 18.39
CA ASP A 30 31.03 -9.52 18.89
C ASP A 30 31.07 -9.54 20.43
N ASP A 31 32.23 -9.90 20.98
CA ASP A 31 32.52 -9.95 22.41
C ASP A 31 33.02 -8.60 22.97
N LYS A 32 32.91 -7.52 22.19
CA LYS A 32 33.40 -6.19 22.55
C LYS A 32 32.26 -5.21 22.72
N SER A 33 31.72 -4.69 21.62
CA SER A 33 30.75 -3.59 21.62
C SER A 33 29.62 -3.75 20.63
N ASN A 34 29.71 -4.72 19.71
CA ASN A 34 28.67 -4.97 18.75
C ASN A 34 27.65 -5.95 19.35
N CYS A 35 26.52 -5.45 19.83
CA CYS A 35 25.45 -6.28 20.40
C CYS A 35 24.32 -6.56 19.39
N THR A 36 24.64 -6.76 18.11
CA THR A 36 23.62 -6.91 17.05
C THR A 36 22.93 -8.28 17.09
N LEU A 37 21.60 -8.25 17.13
CA LEU A 37 20.72 -9.41 16.98
C LEU A 37 20.03 -9.33 15.62
N LEU A 38 20.17 -10.37 14.82
CA LEU A 38 19.43 -10.57 13.57
C LEU A 38 18.22 -11.46 13.84
N ILE A 39 17.05 -11.02 13.37
CA ILE A 39 15.80 -11.79 13.45
C ILE A 39 15.36 -12.11 12.02
N HIS A 40 15.45 -13.39 11.66
CA HIS A 40 14.98 -13.92 10.39
C HIS A 40 13.45 -14.07 10.43
N ASN A 41 12.79 -13.84 9.29
CA ASN A 41 11.36 -14.12 9.12
C ASN A 41 10.47 -13.61 10.29
N VAL A 42 10.53 -12.31 10.57
CA VAL A 42 9.85 -11.67 11.70
C VAL A 42 8.36 -12.01 11.75
N GLN A 43 7.87 -12.42 12.93
CA GLN A 43 6.47 -12.79 13.17
C GLN A 43 5.79 -11.86 14.17
N PHE A 44 4.45 -11.82 14.14
CA PHE A 44 3.66 -11.00 15.07
C PHE A 44 3.91 -11.30 16.55
N SER A 45 4.10 -12.58 16.86
CA SER A 45 4.40 -13.05 18.22
C SER A 45 5.74 -12.57 18.76
N TYR A 46 6.60 -11.98 17.91
CA TYR A 46 7.90 -11.47 18.34
C TYR A 46 7.82 -10.05 18.88
N SER A 47 6.67 -9.39 18.83
CA SER A 47 6.47 -8.10 19.49
C SER A 47 6.74 -8.21 21.00
N GLY A 48 7.51 -7.28 21.55
CA GLY A 48 7.88 -7.29 22.96
C GLY A 48 9.13 -6.47 23.26
N VAL A 49 9.56 -6.52 24.53
CA VAL A 49 10.77 -5.83 24.99
C VAL A 49 11.94 -6.81 24.98
N TYR A 50 12.96 -6.47 24.19
CA TYR A 50 14.19 -7.23 24.07
C TYR A 50 15.27 -6.62 24.96
N LYS A 51 15.99 -7.47 25.68
CA LYS A 51 17.09 -7.06 26.56
C LYS A 51 18.33 -7.86 26.22
N PHE A 52 19.46 -7.17 26.16
CA PHE A 52 20.75 -7.83 26.08
C PHE A 52 21.16 -8.29 27.47
N ARG A 53 21.65 -9.53 27.58
CA ARG A 53 22.14 -10.11 28.82
C ARG A 53 23.46 -10.80 28.56
N PHE A 54 24.47 -10.51 29.37
CA PHE A 54 25.71 -11.26 29.40
C PHE A 54 25.95 -11.85 30.79
N ILE A 55 26.61 -12.99 30.81
CA ILE A 55 26.89 -13.78 32.01
C ILE A 55 28.36 -14.18 31.92
N THR A 56 29.12 -13.88 32.96
CA THR A 56 30.54 -14.25 33.05
C THR A 56 30.70 -15.55 33.85
N ASP A 57 31.91 -16.07 33.87
CA ASP A 57 32.30 -17.24 34.67
C ASP A 57 32.45 -16.92 36.18
N VAL A 58 32.44 -15.64 36.55
CA VAL A 58 32.53 -15.18 37.94
C VAL A 58 31.18 -15.36 38.64
N THR A 59 31.20 -15.89 39.87
CA THR A 59 30.01 -16.04 40.71
C THR A 59 29.29 -14.70 40.87
N GLY A 60 28.03 -14.63 40.43
CA GLY A 60 27.22 -13.40 40.47
C GLY A 60 27.49 -12.40 39.34
N GLY A 61 28.44 -12.68 38.45
CA GLY A 61 28.76 -11.86 37.29
C GLY A 61 27.70 -12.01 36.20
N ASN A 62 26.61 -11.27 36.33
CA ASN A 62 25.64 -11.11 35.25
C ASN A 62 25.16 -9.67 35.17
N TRP A 63 24.79 -9.26 33.97
CA TRP A 63 24.18 -7.97 33.74
C TRP A 63 23.11 -8.09 32.67
N THR A 64 22.04 -7.31 32.81
CA THR A 64 20.97 -7.21 31.82
C THR A 64 20.71 -5.75 31.55
N GLY A 65 20.61 -5.40 30.26
CA GLY A 65 20.33 -4.04 29.84
C GLY A 65 18.89 -3.65 30.16
N ASP A 66 18.75 -2.50 30.81
CA ASP A 66 17.47 -1.84 31.08
C ASP A 66 17.48 -0.44 30.42
N PRO A 67 16.35 0.03 29.83
CA PRO A 67 15.00 -0.58 29.85
C PRO A 67 14.77 -1.68 28.80
N GLY A 68 15.74 -1.91 27.91
CA GLY A 68 15.58 -2.77 26.72
C GLY A 68 15.09 -1.99 25.49
N VAL A 69 14.79 -2.71 24.41
CA VAL A 69 14.29 -2.16 23.14
C VAL A 69 12.94 -2.79 22.81
N THR A 70 11.93 -1.98 22.53
CA THR A 70 10.60 -2.46 22.13
C THR A 70 10.58 -2.77 20.65
N LEU A 71 10.41 -4.04 20.29
CA LEU A 71 10.06 -4.46 18.94
C LEU A 71 8.54 -4.47 18.81
N GLN A 72 8.03 -3.77 17.79
CA GLN A 72 6.62 -3.78 17.42
C GLN A 72 6.50 -4.24 15.96
N THR A 73 5.67 -5.25 15.74
CA THR A 73 5.32 -5.75 14.41
C THR A 73 3.90 -5.32 14.08
N ALA A 74 3.71 -4.72 12.91
CA ALA A 74 2.40 -4.29 12.43
C ALA A 74 2.24 -4.62 10.94
N ASP A 75 1.01 -4.91 10.53
CA ASP A 75 0.64 -5.02 9.13
C ASP A 75 0.39 -3.64 8.52
N LEU A 76 0.63 -3.56 7.22
CA LEU A 76 0.16 -2.45 6.40
C LEU A 76 -1.34 -2.59 6.13
N LYS A 77 -2.07 -1.50 6.31
CA LYS A 77 -3.51 -1.43 6.04
C LYS A 77 -3.78 -0.35 5.01
N VAL A 78 -4.60 -0.67 4.01
CA VAL A 78 -5.15 0.32 3.09
C VAL A 78 -6.58 0.65 3.49
N SER A 79 -6.87 1.94 3.54
CA SER A 79 -8.20 2.49 3.82
C SER A 79 -8.63 3.38 2.65
N LEU A 80 -9.93 3.39 2.32
CA LEU A 80 -10.51 4.26 1.30
C LEU A 80 -11.34 5.35 1.99
N ILE A 81 -11.06 6.61 1.66
CA ILE A 81 -11.76 7.78 2.19
C ILE A 81 -12.36 8.53 0.99
N ARG A 82 -13.69 8.61 0.94
CA ARG A 82 -14.37 9.41 -0.09
C ARG A 82 -14.37 10.88 0.28
N LEU A 83 -14.11 11.72 -0.71
CA LEU A 83 -14.14 13.18 -0.58
C LEU A 83 -15.41 13.75 -1.23
N SER A 84 -15.95 13.06 -2.24
CA SER A 84 -17.26 13.33 -2.84
C SER A 84 -17.95 12.04 -3.32
N GLY A 85 -19.26 12.13 -3.57
CA GLY A 85 -20.10 11.04 -4.09
C GLY A 85 -20.70 10.13 -3.00
N ASP A 86 -21.87 9.54 -3.30
CA ASP A 86 -22.57 8.56 -2.48
C ASP A 86 -22.82 7.26 -3.26
N GLY A 87 -22.95 6.13 -2.53
CA GLY A 87 -23.26 4.84 -3.18
C GLY A 87 -22.07 4.20 -3.93
N THR A 88 -22.24 3.85 -5.20
CA THR A 88 -21.17 3.26 -6.04
C THR A 88 -20.16 4.32 -6.49
N LEU A 89 -18.89 3.95 -6.70
CA LEU A 89 -17.89 4.88 -7.21
C LEU A 89 -18.20 5.19 -8.68
N LYS A 90 -18.35 6.47 -9.01
CA LYS A 90 -18.68 6.94 -10.36
C LYS A 90 -17.56 7.78 -10.92
N GLN A 91 -17.52 7.87 -12.24
CA GLN A 91 -16.63 8.79 -12.93
C GLN A 91 -16.86 10.23 -12.45
N GLY A 92 -15.77 10.91 -12.09
CA GLY A 92 -15.78 12.27 -11.54
C GLY A 92 -15.80 12.35 -10.01
N ASP A 93 -16.04 11.25 -9.29
CA ASP A 93 -15.93 11.23 -7.83
C ASP A 93 -14.49 11.48 -7.37
N SER A 94 -14.32 12.03 -6.18
CA SER A 94 -13.01 12.26 -5.57
C SER A 94 -12.82 11.41 -4.31
N LEU A 95 -11.64 10.79 -4.18
CA LEU A 95 -11.29 9.95 -3.03
C LEU A 95 -9.79 9.93 -2.75
N ASN A 96 -9.44 9.44 -1.57
CA ASN A 96 -8.09 9.11 -1.16
C ASN A 96 -8.00 7.64 -0.78
N LEU A 97 -6.92 6.99 -1.21
CA LEU A 97 -6.47 5.75 -0.58
C LEU A 97 -5.35 6.10 0.40
N THR A 98 -5.46 5.64 1.63
CA THR A 98 -4.46 5.85 2.67
C THR A 98 -3.81 4.53 3.04
N CYS A 99 -2.49 4.48 3.06
CA CYS A 99 -1.68 3.39 3.57
C CYS A 99 -1.24 3.73 4.98
N ASP A 100 -1.74 2.96 5.95
CA ASP A 100 -1.51 3.15 7.37
C ASP A 100 -0.76 1.94 7.94
N VAL A 101 0.05 2.21 8.96
CA VAL A 101 0.71 1.18 9.78
C VAL A 101 0.63 1.59 11.23
N ASN A 102 0.28 0.64 12.10
CA ASN A 102 0.17 0.91 13.53
C ASN A 102 1.54 0.77 14.23
N CYS A 103 2.49 1.65 13.87
CA CYS A 103 3.84 1.69 14.43
C CYS A 103 4.31 3.13 14.69
N THR A 104 5.09 3.33 15.74
CA THR A 104 5.51 4.65 16.26
C THR A 104 6.46 5.45 15.33
N HIS A 105 6.99 4.84 14.27
CA HIS A 105 8.03 5.41 13.39
C HIS A 105 7.68 5.37 11.90
N SER A 106 6.41 5.47 11.52
CA SER A 106 6.02 5.34 10.11
C SER A 106 6.37 6.56 9.25
N SER A 107 7.61 6.56 8.74
CA SER A 107 8.12 7.52 7.76
C SER A 107 7.48 7.33 6.38
N SER A 108 7.52 8.40 5.57
CA SER A 108 6.90 8.60 4.25
C SER A 108 7.35 7.68 3.10
N GLN A 109 7.77 6.44 3.40
CA GLN A 109 8.43 5.53 2.46
C GLN A 109 7.50 4.45 1.88
N PHE A 110 6.20 4.74 1.77
CA PHE A 110 5.27 3.84 1.10
C PHE A 110 5.34 3.97 -0.41
N VAL A 111 5.14 2.85 -1.10
CA VAL A 111 5.01 2.77 -2.55
C VAL A 111 3.67 2.11 -2.87
N TRP A 112 2.99 2.59 -3.90
CA TRP A 112 1.71 2.05 -4.34
C TRP A 112 1.88 1.15 -5.55
N SER A 113 1.10 0.08 -5.59
CA SER A 113 1.00 -0.80 -6.75
C SER A 113 -0.46 -0.97 -7.15
N LYS A 114 -0.71 -0.99 -8.46
CA LYS A 114 -2.01 -1.26 -9.08
C LYS A 114 -1.89 -2.51 -9.94
N ASN A 115 -2.74 -3.50 -9.71
CA ASN A 115 -2.73 -4.78 -10.45
C ASN A 115 -1.34 -5.44 -10.48
N ASN A 116 -0.62 -5.37 -9.35
CA ASN A 116 0.76 -5.84 -9.17
C ASN A 116 1.83 -5.06 -9.96
N GLU A 117 1.49 -3.92 -10.57
CA GLU A 117 2.44 -3.01 -11.20
C GLU A 117 2.67 -1.79 -10.30
N GLN A 118 3.94 -1.45 -10.07
CA GLN A 118 4.31 -0.31 -9.24
C GLN A 118 3.93 1.01 -9.92
N LEU A 119 3.31 1.91 -9.16
CA LEU A 119 3.00 3.27 -9.60
C LEU A 119 4.18 4.20 -9.36
N ASN A 120 4.29 5.23 -10.19
CA ASN A 120 5.28 6.32 -10.02
C ASN A 120 4.86 7.32 -8.94
N THR A 121 4.39 6.82 -7.80
CA THR A 121 3.92 7.64 -6.68
C THR A 121 4.31 6.99 -5.36
N SER A 122 4.68 7.83 -4.40
CA SER A 122 5.13 7.41 -3.08
C SER A 122 4.50 8.27 -2.00
N GLY A 123 4.30 7.69 -0.84
CA GLY A 123 3.75 8.36 0.32
C GLY A 123 2.48 7.69 0.85
N PRO A 124 2.00 8.17 2.01
CA PRO A 124 0.90 7.53 2.73
C PRO A 124 -0.44 7.67 2.02
N VAL A 125 -0.59 8.63 1.10
CA VAL A 125 -1.87 8.93 0.46
C VAL A 125 -1.73 8.89 -1.05
N LEU A 126 -2.60 8.12 -1.71
CA LEU A 126 -2.83 8.17 -3.14
C LEU A 126 -4.12 8.97 -3.40
N HIS A 127 -3.97 10.17 -3.95
CA HIS A 127 -5.07 11.11 -4.18
C HIS A 127 -5.68 10.94 -5.57
N PHE A 128 -7.00 10.82 -5.62
CA PHE A 128 -7.79 10.81 -6.84
C PHE A 128 -8.75 12.01 -6.83
N PRO A 129 -8.40 13.13 -7.49
CA PRO A 129 -9.24 14.32 -7.50
C PRO A 129 -10.50 14.15 -8.36
N ALA A 130 -10.44 13.29 -9.38
CA ALA A 130 -11.59 12.92 -10.22
C ALA A 130 -11.34 11.53 -10.81
N LEU A 131 -12.17 10.56 -10.46
CA LEU A 131 -12.04 9.18 -10.94
C LEU A 131 -12.40 9.04 -12.42
N THR A 132 -11.69 8.14 -13.08
CA THR A 132 -12.00 7.64 -14.42
C THR A 132 -12.24 6.14 -14.37
N VAL A 133 -12.88 5.59 -15.40
CA VAL A 133 -13.09 4.13 -15.51
C VAL A 133 -11.76 3.37 -15.49
N ARG A 134 -10.69 4.00 -16.00
CA ARG A 134 -9.33 3.45 -16.01
C ARG A 134 -8.72 3.33 -14.62
N ASP A 135 -9.22 4.07 -13.63
CA ASP A 135 -8.76 4.00 -12.25
C ASP A 135 -9.27 2.74 -11.53
N SER A 136 -10.18 1.97 -12.14
CA SER A 136 -10.55 0.66 -11.62
C SER A 136 -9.35 -0.28 -11.55
N GLY A 137 -9.29 -1.11 -10.51
CA GLY A 137 -8.22 -2.07 -10.30
C GLY A 137 -7.99 -2.42 -8.83
N ASN A 138 -6.98 -3.26 -8.61
CA ASN A 138 -6.58 -3.75 -7.30
C ASN A 138 -5.36 -2.97 -6.82
N TYR A 139 -5.50 -2.27 -5.70
CA TYR A 139 -4.46 -1.42 -5.13
C TYR A 139 -3.87 -2.05 -3.88
N THR A 140 -2.55 -1.96 -3.76
CA THR A 140 -1.77 -2.37 -2.59
C THR A 140 -0.72 -1.31 -2.28
N CYS A 141 -0.25 -1.27 -1.05
CA CYS A 141 0.90 -0.48 -0.66
C CYS A 141 1.95 -1.37 0.00
N THR A 142 3.21 -1.08 -0.26
CA THR A 142 4.37 -1.75 0.32
C THR A 142 5.33 -0.70 0.88
N TRP A 143 6.30 -1.13 1.69
CA TRP A 143 7.43 -0.26 2.00
C TRP A 143 8.40 -0.21 0.82
N LYS A 144 9.05 0.93 0.62
CA LYS A 144 10.05 1.13 -0.44
C LYS A 144 11.21 0.12 -0.39
N THR A 145 11.52 -0.41 0.79
CA THR A 145 12.66 -1.31 1.01
C THR A 145 12.28 -2.78 1.14
N ASN A 146 10.99 -3.13 1.25
CA ASN A 146 10.56 -4.53 1.30
C ASN A 146 9.27 -4.79 0.49
N GLU A 147 9.41 -5.47 -0.63
CA GLU A 147 8.24 -5.88 -1.45
C GLU A 147 7.55 -7.14 -0.89
N ALA A 148 8.22 -7.88 0.01
CA ALA A 148 7.75 -9.17 0.51
C ALA A 148 6.54 -9.06 1.46
N SER A 149 6.26 -7.90 2.05
CA SER A 149 5.16 -7.72 2.99
C SER A 149 4.34 -6.47 2.61
N GLY A 150 3.36 -6.68 1.73
CA GLY A 150 2.42 -5.66 1.29
C GLY A 150 1.14 -5.63 2.11
N SER A 151 0.39 -4.55 1.97
CA SER A 151 -0.94 -4.44 2.56
C SER A 151 -1.93 -5.42 1.95
N LYS A 152 -3.06 -5.61 2.64
CA LYS A 152 -4.24 -6.23 2.03
C LYS A 152 -4.71 -5.40 0.83
N THR A 153 -5.05 -6.10 -0.24
CA THR A 153 -5.54 -5.50 -1.47
C THR A 153 -6.90 -4.83 -1.29
N ILE A 154 -7.05 -3.63 -1.87
CA ILE A 154 -8.35 -2.96 -2.02
C ILE A 154 -8.73 -2.89 -3.50
N SER A 155 -9.98 -3.23 -3.82
CA SER A 155 -10.48 -3.20 -5.20
C SER A 155 -11.32 -1.95 -5.43
N LEU A 156 -10.93 -1.14 -6.42
CA LEU A 156 -11.71 -0.02 -6.91
C LEU A 156 -12.44 -0.43 -8.19
N GLN A 157 -13.75 -0.17 -8.23
CA GLN A 157 -14.61 -0.37 -9.39
C GLN A 157 -15.37 0.91 -9.68
N VAL A 158 -14.99 1.60 -10.76
CA VAL A 158 -15.56 2.90 -11.14
C VAL A 158 -16.58 2.71 -12.25
N GLU A 159 -17.82 3.10 -11.99
CA GLU A 159 -18.89 3.09 -12.98
C GLU A 159 -18.73 4.27 -13.96
N GLY A 160 -18.67 3.96 -15.25
CA GLY A 160 -18.67 4.97 -16.31
C GLY A 160 -20.03 5.61 -16.48
N GLY A 161 -20.05 6.90 -16.86
CA GLY A 161 -21.29 7.56 -17.27
C GLY A 161 -21.91 6.82 -18.46
N LYS A 162 -23.16 6.35 -18.30
CA LYS A 162 -23.90 5.73 -19.42
C LYS A 162 -24.27 6.84 -20.42
N VAL A 163 -23.63 6.85 -21.59
CA VAL A 163 -24.19 7.58 -22.74
C VAL A 163 -25.45 6.82 -23.14
N THR A 164 -26.60 7.29 -22.68
CA THR A 164 -27.88 6.64 -22.95
C THR A 164 -28.17 6.64 -24.45
N ALA A 165 -28.81 5.59 -24.97
CA ALA A 165 -29.23 5.52 -26.37
C ALA A 165 -30.00 6.78 -26.83
N GLY A 166 -30.79 7.40 -25.95
CA GLY A 166 -31.45 8.68 -26.23
C GLY A 166 -30.49 9.82 -26.59
N HIS A 167 -29.37 9.96 -25.88
CA HIS A 167 -28.34 10.97 -26.21
C HIS A 167 -27.70 10.69 -27.58
N ILE A 168 -27.49 9.42 -27.94
CA ILE A 168 -26.96 9.02 -29.26
C ILE A 168 -27.99 9.32 -30.35
N LEU A 169 -29.26 9.01 -30.13
CA LEU A 169 -30.36 9.27 -31.07
C LEU A 169 -30.55 10.78 -31.29
N ILE A 170 -30.43 11.61 -30.25
CA ILE A 170 -30.47 13.07 -30.37
C ILE A 170 -29.30 13.56 -31.23
N LEU A 171 -28.08 13.09 -30.97
CA LEU A 171 -26.88 13.44 -31.77
C LEU A 171 -27.05 13.05 -33.25
N ILE A 172 -27.55 11.85 -33.52
CA ILE A 172 -27.85 11.40 -34.89
C ILE A 172 -28.94 12.28 -35.53
N GLY A 173 -30.01 12.59 -34.80
CA GLY A 173 -31.08 13.46 -35.28
C GLY A 173 -30.59 14.84 -35.68
N VAL A 174 -29.71 15.45 -34.87
CA VAL A 174 -29.09 16.75 -35.18
C VAL A 174 -28.22 16.68 -36.44
N LEU A 175 -27.42 15.62 -36.60
CA LEU A 175 -26.60 15.43 -37.80
C LEU A 175 -27.44 15.25 -39.08
N VAL A 176 -28.51 14.45 -39.01
CA VAL A 176 -29.41 14.19 -40.14
C VAL A 176 -30.16 15.47 -40.54
N THR A 177 -30.73 16.18 -39.58
CA THR A 177 -31.45 17.43 -39.84
C THR A 177 -30.56 18.50 -40.44
N ALA A 178 -29.34 18.68 -39.92
CA ALA A 178 -28.35 19.58 -40.51
C ALA A 178 -28.00 19.19 -41.96
N GLY A 179 -27.82 17.90 -42.23
CA GLY A 179 -27.57 17.39 -43.59
C GLY A 179 -28.71 17.67 -44.56
N VAL A 180 -29.97 17.46 -44.14
CA VAL A 180 -31.16 17.76 -44.97
C VAL A 180 -31.26 19.25 -45.28
N VAL A 181 -31.07 20.12 -44.28
CA VAL A 181 -31.08 21.57 -44.49
C VAL A 181 -30.00 21.99 -45.47
N PHE A 182 -28.79 21.42 -45.35
CA PHE A 182 -27.69 21.70 -46.28
C PHE A 182 -28.02 21.28 -47.72
N ILE A 183 -28.65 20.11 -47.92
CA ILE A 183 -29.10 19.65 -49.24
C ILE A 183 -30.16 20.59 -49.82
N VAL A 184 -31.15 20.99 -49.01
CA VAL A 184 -32.21 21.91 -49.44
C VAL A 184 -31.64 23.26 -49.87
N LEU A 185 -30.68 23.80 -49.10
CA LEU A 185 -29.99 25.05 -49.46
C LEU A 185 -29.21 24.93 -50.78
N ILE A 186 -28.54 23.80 -51.02
CA ILE A 186 -27.86 23.54 -52.29
C ILE A 186 -28.86 23.55 -53.45
N LEU A 187 -30.01 22.90 -53.31
CA LEU A 187 -31.04 22.87 -54.34
C LEU A 187 -31.57 24.28 -54.66
N PHE A 188 -31.87 25.08 -53.63
CA PHE A 188 -32.28 26.47 -53.81
C PHE A 188 -31.21 27.33 -54.51
N LEU A 189 -29.93 27.12 -54.19
CA LEU A 189 -28.83 27.82 -54.86
C LEU A 189 -28.67 27.41 -56.32
N LEU A 190 -28.84 26.12 -56.63
CA LEU A 190 -28.80 25.61 -58.00
C LEU A 190 -29.95 26.21 -58.84
N GLU A 191 -31.17 26.25 -58.31
CA GLU A 191 -32.30 26.91 -58.99
C GLU A 191 -32.04 28.40 -59.22
N ALA A 192 -31.52 29.11 -58.21
CA ALA A 192 -31.18 30.52 -58.34
C ALA A 192 -30.10 30.78 -59.41
N VAL A 193 -29.11 29.90 -59.54
CA VAL A 193 -28.07 30.00 -60.57
C VAL A 193 -28.60 29.69 -61.97
N ILE A 194 -29.50 28.70 -62.10
CA ILE A 194 -30.13 28.36 -63.38
C ILE A 194 -31.05 29.48 -63.86
N TYR A 195 -31.84 30.09 -62.95
CA TYR A 195 -32.77 31.16 -63.30
C TYR A 195 -32.07 32.47 -63.69
N ASN A 196 -30.88 32.73 -63.12
CA ASN A 196 -30.14 33.97 -63.33
C ASN A 196 -29.14 33.92 -64.51
N ARG A 197 -29.22 32.88 -65.37
CA ARG A 197 -28.36 32.65 -66.53
C ARG A 197 -29.19 32.59 -67.81
#